data_AF-A0A917L1J0-F1
#
_entry.id   AF-A0A917L1J0-F1
#
_cell.length_a   1.000
_cell.length_b   1.000
_cell.length_c   1.000
_cell.angle_alpha   90.00
_cell.angle_beta   90.00
_cell.angle_gamma   90.00
#
_symmetry.space_group_name_H-M   'P 1'
#
loop_
_entity.id
_entity.type
_entity.pdbx_description
1 polymer ?
#
loop_
_entity_poly.entity_id
_entity_poly.type
_entity_poly.pdbx_seq_one_letter_code
_entity_poly.pdbx_strand_id
1 'polypeptide(L)'
;MIAEPAPDPIPPFSEEQQRTARAMAGLGVSRRQIAVYLRTDETTLKASLGDDLDQAEVEAISKVARALFTMATKQNNVAAAIFWMKARGGWQEKQQLEVTGKDDGPIAIAELTITTDDPVEASRQYQRLIRGTAL
;
A
#
# COMPACT_ATOMS: atom_id res chain seq x y z
N MET A 1 24.81 38.84 -4.37
CA MET A 1 24.48 37.40 -4.33
C MET A 1 25.46 36.69 -5.22
N ILE A 2 26.43 35.99 -4.64
CA ILE A 2 27.29 35.08 -5.40
C ILE A 2 26.49 33.77 -5.45
N ALA A 3 26.12 33.32 -6.64
CA ALA A 3 25.46 32.04 -6.82
C ALA A 3 26.40 30.93 -6.36
N GLU A 4 25.91 30.03 -5.52
CA GLU A 4 26.62 28.83 -5.13
C GLU A 4 26.91 28.00 -6.40
N PRO A 5 28.14 27.48 -6.57
CA PRO A 5 28.48 26.67 -7.73
C PRO A 5 27.59 25.42 -7.77
N ALA A 6 27.18 25.00 -8.97
CA ALA A 6 26.38 23.80 -9.14
C ALA A 6 27.12 22.59 -8.51
N PRO A 7 26.40 21.70 -7.81
CA PRO A 7 27.02 20.53 -7.21
C PRO A 7 27.67 19.66 -8.29
N ASP A 8 28.79 19.03 -7.93
CA ASP A 8 29.50 18.14 -8.83
C ASP A 8 28.58 17.01 -9.32
N PRO A 9 28.69 16.61 -10.60
CA PRO A 9 27.87 15.53 -11.14
C PRO A 9 28.15 14.22 -10.37
N ILE A 10 27.07 13.58 -9.94
CA ILE A 10 27.12 12.28 -9.25
C ILE A 10 27.81 11.26 -10.16
N PRO A 11 28.86 10.55 -9.69
CA PRO A 11 29.54 9.55 -10.51
C PRO A 11 28.57 8.41 -10.83
N PRO A 12 28.55 7.91 -12.08
CA PRO A 12 27.64 6.84 -12.48
C PRO A 12 27.98 5.53 -11.74
N PHE A 13 26.94 4.79 -11.33
CA PHE A 13 27.11 3.44 -10.81
C PHE A 13 27.68 2.52 -11.89
N SER A 14 28.59 1.62 -11.50
CA SER A 14 29.08 0.57 -12.41
C SER A 14 27.95 -0.37 -12.85
N GLU A 15 28.10 -1.01 -14.01
CA GLU A 15 27.10 -1.97 -14.52
C GLU A 15 26.78 -3.09 -13.50
N GLU A 16 27.78 -3.55 -12.75
CA GLU A 16 27.59 -4.56 -11.71
C GLU A 16 26.74 -4.04 -10.53
N GLN A 17 26.97 -2.80 -10.10
CA GLN A 17 26.16 -2.17 -9.06
C GLN A 17 24.72 -1.96 -9.53
N GLN A 18 24.52 -1.51 -10.77
CA GLN A 18 23.19 -1.35 -11.37
C GLN A 18 22.44 -2.68 -11.43
N ARG A 19 23.09 -3.74 -11.93
CA ARG A 19 22.51 -5.08 -11.99
C ARG A 19 22.14 -5.60 -10.61
N THR A 20 23.03 -5.43 -9.63
CA THR A 20 22.79 -5.85 -8.25
C THR A 20 21.63 -5.08 -7.62
N ALA A 21 21.57 -3.77 -7.81
CA ALA A 21 20.50 -2.92 -7.30
C ALA A 21 19.14 -3.32 -7.87
N ARG A 22 19.05 -3.51 -9.19
CA ARG A 22 17.82 -3.97 -9.87
C ARG A 22 17.39 -5.35 -9.37
N ALA A 23 18.33 -6.28 -9.17
CA ALA A 23 18.01 -7.59 -8.60
C ALA A 23 17.45 -7.48 -7.18
N MET A 24 18.06 -6.65 -6.33
CA MET A 24 17.58 -6.41 -4.96
C MET A 24 16.19 -5.74 -4.95
N ALA A 25 15.95 -4.75 -5.80
CA ALA A 25 14.64 -4.10 -5.94
C ALA A 25 13.56 -5.08 -6.42
N GLY A 26 13.88 -5.93 -7.41
CA GLY A 26 12.97 -6.99 -7.86
C GLY A 26 12.63 -8.02 -6.76
N LEU A 27 13.47 -8.15 -5.72
CA LEU A 27 13.21 -8.98 -4.54
C LEU A 27 12.47 -8.23 -3.43
N GLY A 28 12.10 -6.97 -3.63
CA GLY A 28 11.40 -6.14 -2.66
C GLY A 28 12.30 -5.52 -1.58
N VAL A 29 13.62 -5.49 -1.78
CA VAL A 29 14.54 -4.81 -0.85
C VAL A 29 14.33 -3.30 -0.97
N SER A 30 14.18 -2.61 0.18
CA SER A 30 13.93 -1.17 0.18
C SER A 30 15.10 -0.36 -0.40
N ARG A 31 14.80 0.78 -1.03
CA ARG A 31 15.81 1.71 -1.57
C ARG A 31 16.85 2.10 -0.52
N ARG A 32 16.43 2.37 0.73
CA ARG A 32 17.33 2.61 1.86
C ARG A 32 18.34 1.47 2.08
N GLN A 33 17.88 0.21 2.06
CA GLN A 33 18.75 -0.95 2.25
C GLN A 33 19.69 -1.17 1.06
N ILE A 34 19.20 -0.91 -0.17
CA ILE A 34 20.03 -0.96 -1.38
C ILE A 34 21.12 0.13 -1.32
N ALA A 35 20.78 1.35 -0.87
CA ALA A 35 21.74 2.44 -0.73
C ALA A 35 22.83 2.08 0.29
N VAL A 36 22.45 1.52 1.45
CA VAL A 36 23.38 0.98 2.44
C VAL A 36 24.28 -0.09 1.84
N TYR A 37 23.72 -1.03 1.07
CA TYR A 37 24.49 -2.10 0.42
C TYR A 37 25.52 -1.56 -0.58
N LEU A 38 25.12 -0.57 -1.39
CA LEU A 38 25.99 0.07 -2.37
C LEU A 38 26.92 1.14 -1.76
N ARG A 39 26.83 1.38 -0.45
CA ARG A 39 27.59 2.42 0.28
C ARG A 39 27.38 3.81 -0.32
N THR A 40 26.14 4.13 -0.64
CA THR A 40 25.70 5.43 -1.15
C THR A 40 24.54 5.95 -0.29
N ASP A 41 24.13 7.19 -0.54
CA ASP A 41 22.93 7.77 0.05
C ASP A 41 21.68 7.49 -0.80
N GLU A 42 20.52 7.49 -0.16
CA GLU A 42 19.25 7.16 -0.82
C GLU A 42 18.86 8.22 -1.86
N THR A 43 19.25 9.48 -1.67
CA THR A 43 19.01 10.57 -2.61
C THR A 43 19.77 10.38 -3.91
N THR A 44 21.04 9.99 -3.84
CA THR A 44 21.90 9.62 -4.97
C THR A 44 21.36 8.38 -5.67
N LEU A 45 21.02 7.33 -4.91
CA LEU A 45 20.44 6.11 -5.49
C LEU A 45 19.15 6.42 -6.27
N LYS A 46 18.27 7.25 -5.71
CA LYS A 46 17.03 7.66 -6.35
C LYS A 46 17.30 8.48 -7.62
N ALA A 47 18.23 9.43 -7.56
CA ALA A 47 18.56 10.29 -8.68
C ALA A 47 19.17 9.51 -9.86
N SER A 48 19.98 8.48 -9.58
CA SER A 48 20.67 7.72 -10.64
C SER A 48 19.91 6.48 -11.12
N LEU A 49 19.22 5.75 -10.23
CA LEU A 49 18.64 4.43 -10.53
C LEU A 49 17.14 4.31 -10.20
N GLY A 50 16.46 5.38 -9.79
CA GLY A 50 15.06 5.33 -9.35
C GLY A 50 14.13 4.58 -10.31
N ASP A 51 14.13 4.98 -11.58
CA ASP A 51 13.29 4.39 -12.63
C ASP A 51 13.66 2.92 -12.92
N ASP A 52 14.96 2.61 -12.90
CA ASP A 52 15.46 1.25 -13.11
C ASP A 52 15.04 0.28 -12.00
N LEU A 53 14.99 0.77 -10.75
CA LEU A 53 14.53 -0.01 -9.60
C LEU A 53 13.02 -0.23 -9.67
N ASP A 54 12.24 0.79 -10.05
CA ASP A 54 10.78 0.68 -10.22
C ASP A 54 10.43 -0.30 -11.35
N GLN A 55 11.16 -0.22 -12.47
CA GLN A 55 11.02 -1.17 -13.56
C GLN A 55 11.36 -2.60 -13.08
N ALA A 56 12.44 -2.77 -12.32
CA ALA A 56 12.85 -4.09 -11.83
C ALA A 56 11.79 -4.72 -10.91
N GLU A 57 11.12 -3.92 -10.07
CA GLU A 57 10.01 -4.37 -9.23
C GLU A 57 8.82 -4.83 -10.09
N VAL A 58 8.39 -4.01 -11.06
CA VAL A 58 7.28 -4.36 -11.96
C VAL A 58 7.59 -5.63 -12.78
N GLU A 59 8.82 -5.76 -13.27
CA GLU A 59 9.27 -6.95 -14.01
C GLU A 59 9.24 -8.21 -13.13
N ALA A 60 9.69 -8.12 -11.87
CA ALA A 60 9.67 -9.24 -10.94
C ALA A 60 8.24 -9.68 -10.63
N ILE A 61 7.35 -8.72 -10.32
CA ILE A 61 5.92 -8.96 -10.12
C ILE A 61 5.30 -9.63 -11.34
N SER A 62 5.62 -9.14 -12.55
CA SER A 62 5.10 -9.67 -13.82
C SER A 62 5.55 -11.12 -14.06
N LYS A 63 6.81 -11.46 -13.74
CA LYS A 63 7.34 -12.83 -13.86
C LYS A 63 6.58 -13.79 -12.95
N VAL A 64 6.36 -13.41 -11.68
CA VAL A 64 5.60 -14.21 -10.72
C VAL A 64 4.13 -14.34 -11.15
N ALA A 65 3.51 -13.24 -11.58
CA ALA A 65 2.13 -13.24 -12.06
C ALA A 65 1.93 -14.19 -13.26
N ARG A 66 2.86 -14.17 -14.23
CA ARG A 66 2.84 -15.09 -15.39
C ARG A 66 2.97 -16.55 -14.96
N ALA A 67 3.86 -16.85 -14.02
CA ALA A 67 4.03 -18.20 -13.50
C ALA A 67 2.74 -18.70 -12.82
N LEU A 68 2.15 -17.87 -11.97
CA LEU A 68 0.92 -18.18 -11.26
C LEU A 68 -0.27 -18.37 -12.21
N PHE A 69 -0.40 -17.51 -13.22
CA PHE A 69 -1.42 -17.66 -14.26
C PHE A 69 -1.25 -18.97 -15.04
N THR A 70 -0.01 -19.36 -15.36
CA THR A 70 0.28 -20.62 -16.04
C THR A 70 -0.10 -21.81 -15.17
N MET A 71 0.20 -21.77 -13.87
CA MET A 71 -0.21 -22.80 -12.91
C MET A 71 -1.73 -22.94 -12.85
N ALA A 72 -2.44 -21.80 -12.78
CA ALA A 72 -3.89 -21.74 -12.73
C ALA A 72 -4.56 -22.29 -14.01
N THR A 73 -4.01 -21.99 -15.19
CA THR A 73 -4.67 -22.26 -16.47
C THR A 73 -4.22 -23.53 -17.18
N LYS A 74 -3.00 -24.02 -16.91
CA LYS A 74 -2.41 -25.16 -17.65
C LYS A 74 -2.01 -26.34 -16.78
N GLN A 75 -1.80 -26.13 -15.47
CA GLN A 75 -1.26 -27.16 -14.57
C GLN A 75 -2.30 -27.69 -13.58
N ASN A 76 -3.59 -27.35 -13.75
CA ASN A 76 -4.68 -27.74 -12.86
C ASN A 76 -4.42 -27.43 -11.37
N ASN A 77 -3.65 -26.37 -11.08
CA ASN A 77 -3.41 -25.96 -9.71
C ASN A 77 -4.60 -25.14 -9.18
N VAL A 78 -5.47 -25.81 -8.43
CA VAL A 78 -6.70 -25.23 -7.85
C VAL A 78 -6.40 -24.05 -6.93
N ALA A 79 -5.33 -24.12 -6.12
CA ALA A 79 -4.96 -23.03 -5.23
C ALA A 79 -4.55 -21.77 -6.00
N ALA A 80 -3.78 -21.92 -7.08
CA ALA A 80 -3.41 -20.80 -7.96
C ALA A 80 -4.63 -20.20 -8.67
N ALA A 81 -5.57 -21.04 -9.12
CA ALA A 81 -6.81 -20.58 -9.75
C ALA A 81 -7.71 -19.81 -8.77
N ILE A 82 -7.92 -20.33 -7.56
CA ILE A 82 -8.69 -19.66 -6.50
C ILE A 82 -8.03 -18.33 -6.13
N PHE A 83 -6.71 -18.33 -5.90
CA PHE A 83 -5.98 -17.10 -5.61
C PHE A 83 -6.18 -16.07 -6.73
N TRP A 84 -6.05 -16.48 -7.99
CA TRP A 84 -6.23 -15.57 -9.13
C TRP A 84 -7.62 -14.95 -9.14
N MET A 85 -8.68 -15.76 -8.99
CA MET A 85 -10.05 -15.25 -9.00
C MET A 85 -10.32 -14.28 -7.86
N LYS A 86 -9.75 -14.54 -6.67
CA LYS A 86 -9.90 -13.65 -5.50
C LYS A 86 -9.06 -12.37 -5.61
N ALA A 87 -7.78 -12.48 -5.95
CA ALA A 87 -6.85 -11.36 -5.92
C ALA A 87 -6.89 -10.47 -7.18
N ARG A 88 -7.27 -11.04 -8.34
CA ARG A 88 -7.27 -10.33 -9.65
C ARG A 88 -8.57 -10.45 -10.42
N GLY A 89 -9.28 -11.57 -10.31
CA GLY A 89 -10.57 -11.80 -10.99
C GLY A 89 -11.77 -11.06 -10.37
N GLY A 90 -11.56 -10.34 -9.27
CA GLY A 90 -12.59 -9.56 -8.60
C GLY A 90 -13.65 -10.40 -7.86
N TRP A 91 -13.43 -11.71 -7.73
CA TRP A 91 -14.34 -12.55 -6.95
C TRP A 91 -14.13 -12.30 -5.47
N GLN A 92 -15.21 -12.00 -4.79
CA GLN A 92 -15.24 -11.87 -3.34
C GLN A 92 -16.24 -12.88 -2.79
N GLU A 93 -15.94 -13.44 -1.62
CA GLU A 93 -16.90 -14.26 -0.92
C GLU A 93 -18.08 -13.39 -0.50
N LYS A 94 -19.31 -13.88 -0.68
CA LYS A 94 -20.50 -13.21 -0.15
C LYS A 94 -20.46 -13.31 1.37
N GLN A 95 -20.14 -12.20 2.04
CA GLN A 95 -20.20 -12.12 3.49
C GLN A 95 -21.58 -11.63 3.92
N GLN A 96 -22.26 -12.40 4.78
CA GLN A 96 -23.38 -11.91 5.59
C GLN A 96 -22.88 -11.86 7.03
N LEU A 97 -22.65 -10.65 7.52
CA LEU A 97 -22.18 -10.41 8.88
C LEU A 97 -23.35 -9.80 9.68
N GLU A 98 -23.88 -10.57 10.62
CA GLU A 98 -24.79 -10.05 11.64
C GLU A 98 -23.95 -9.60 12.83
N VAL A 99 -23.99 -8.30 13.14
CA VAL A 99 -23.29 -7.71 14.27
C VAL A 99 -24.32 -7.39 15.35
N THR A 100 -24.29 -8.13 16.44
CA THR A 100 -25.10 -7.89 17.63
C THR A 100 -24.22 -7.42 18.78
N GLY A 101 -24.85 -6.72 19.74
CA GLY A 101 -24.24 -6.39 21.02
C GLY A 101 -24.20 -7.61 21.94
N LYS A 102 -23.77 -7.38 23.18
CA LYS A 102 -23.73 -8.43 24.20
C LYS A 102 -25.14 -9.06 24.37
N ASP A 103 -25.19 -10.39 24.47
CA ASP A 103 -26.41 -11.17 24.67
C ASP A 103 -27.49 -10.90 23.60
N ASP A 104 -27.09 -10.80 22.33
CA ASP A 104 -27.94 -10.46 21.18
C ASP A 104 -28.66 -9.09 21.28
N GLY A 105 -28.19 -8.25 22.21
CA GLY A 105 -28.71 -6.91 22.44
C GLY A 105 -28.20 -5.87 21.43
N PRO A 106 -28.60 -4.60 21.59
CA PRO A 106 -28.06 -3.49 20.82
C PRO A 106 -26.55 -3.34 21.02
N ILE A 107 -25.84 -2.90 19.98
CA ILE A 107 -24.41 -2.56 20.07
C ILE A 107 -24.27 -1.40 21.07
N ALA A 108 -23.54 -1.64 22.15
CA ALA A 108 -23.25 -0.61 23.14
C ALA A 108 -22.18 0.36 22.61
N ILE A 109 -22.52 1.64 22.52
CA ILE A 109 -21.60 2.72 22.18
C ILE A 109 -21.14 3.35 23.49
N ALA A 110 -19.85 3.27 23.81
CA ALA A 110 -19.31 3.72 25.10
C ALA A 110 -19.32 5.25 25.26
N GLU A 111 -19.02 5.98 24.19
CA GLU A 111 -19.02 7.44 24.16
C GLU A 111 -19.32 7.90 22.73
N LEU A 112 -20.23 8.87 22.58
CA LEU A 112 -20.54 9.51 21.31
C LEU A 112 -20.16 10.99 21.42
N THR A 113 -19.10 11.40 20.74
CA THR A 113 -18.70 12.80 20.64
C THR A 113 -19.25 13.38 19.34
N ILE A 114 -20.01 14.47 19.46
CA ILE A 114 -20.47 15.26 18.31
C ILE A 114 -19.81 16.63 18.39
N THR A 115 -19.01 16.98 17.38
CA THR A 115 -18.33 18.28 17.31
C THR A 115 -19.04 19.17 16.30
N THR A 116 -19.33 20.41 16.71
CA THR A 116 -19.86 21.45 15.83
C THR A 116 -19.31 22.80 16.28
N ASP A 117 -18.98 23.64 15.31
CA ASP A 117 -18.53 25.03 15.55
C ASP A 117 -19.71 26.00 15.65
N ASP A 118 -20.93 25.53 15.35
CA ASP A 118 -22.16 26.30 15.45
C ASP A 118 -22.91 25.98 16.77
N PRO A 119 -23.04 26.95 17.70
CA PRO A 119 -23.73 26.77 18.97
C PRO A 119 -25.23 26.50 18.83
N VAL A 120 -25.87 26.95 17.73
CA VAL A 120 -27.28 26.66 17.46
C VAL A 120 -27.46 25.21 17.02
N GLU A 121 -26.54 24.70 16.20
CA GLU A 121 -26.57 23.30 15.77
C GLU A 121 -26.27 22.34 16.92
N ALA A 122 -25.36 22.71 17.85
CA ALA A 122 -25.11 21.93 19.07
C ALA A 122 -26.39 21.72 19.88
N SER A 123 -27.19 22.79 20.06
CA SER A 123 -28.47 22.74 20.77
C SER A 123 -29.49 21.85 20.06
N ARG A 124 -29.58 21.95 18.73
CA ARG A 124 -30.48 21.10 17.92
C ARG A 124 -30.10 19.63 17.98
N GLN A 125 -28.81 19.32 17.87
CA GLN A 125 -28.29 17.96 17.97
C GLN A 125 -28.59 17.34 19.34
N TYR A 126 -28.36 18.09 20.43
CA TYR A 126 -28.71 17.68 21.79
C TYR A 126 -30.22 17.43 21.96
N GLN A 127 -31.07 18.32 21.43
CA GLN A 127 -32.52 18.15 21.48
C GLN A 127 -33.00 16.92 20.71
N ARG A 128 -32.37 16.58 19.57
CA ARG A 128 -32.67 15.36 18.82
C ARG A 128 -32.26 14.11 19.60
N LEU A 129 -31.07 14.15 20.21
CA LEU A 129 -30.52 13.04 21.01
C LEU A 129 -31.42 12.68 22.21
N ILE A 130 -31.89 13.69 22.95
CA ILE A 130 -32.74 13.47 24.14
C ILE A 130 -34.16 13.02 23.76
N ARG A 131 -34.68 13.49 22.62
CA ARG A 131 -36.02 13.12 22.16
C ARG A 131 -36.06 11.76 21.44
N GLY A 132 -34.94 11.05 21.36
CA GLY A 132 -34.84 9.75 20.70
C GLY A 132 -35.26 9.79 19.22
N THR A 133 -35.20 10.96 18.59
CA THR A 133 -35.56 11.12 17.19
C THR A 133 -34.27 10.97 16.38
N ALA A 134 -34.23 10.00 15.47
CA ALA A 134 -33.05 9.68 14.67
C ALA A 134 -32.49 10.94 13.95
N LEU A 135 -31.17 10.98 13.80
CA LEU A 135 -30.41 12.04 13.14
C LEU A 135 -30.84 12.27 11.68
#